data_AF-A0A0P9XGM8-F1
#
_entry.id   AF-A0A0P9XGM8-F1
#
_cell.length_a   1.000
_cell.length_b   1.000
_cell.length_c   1.000
_cell.angle_alpha   90.00
_cell.angle_beta   90.00
_cell.angle_gamma   90.00
#
_symmetry.space_group_name_H-M   'P 1'
#
loop_
_entity.id
_entity.type
_entity.pdbx_description
1 polymer ?
#
loop_
_entity_poly.entity_id
_entity_poly.type
_entity_poly.pdbx_seq_one_letter_code
_entity_poly.pdbx_strand_id
1 'polypeptide(L)'
;MIGLAREMIDAGELGDIVSFQGEFSEDFMGNPSSPWSWRCEAAHAGGALADLGSHLLAMARHLLGDVEAVCADSSTVHRQRPASNGSQEMRSIAVDDQTHALLRFANGARGTFSSSWLKHGYKNHLSFEISGTKGTLAFDQERLNELRIYRTGAAGRDGFQRLLAGPAQPGYAAFCPAPGHQLGYNELKALEVQALILAVCGKGSRGPDFEEAWQIERLATAIRLAAAEQRWVALSDI
;
A
#
# COMPACT_ATOMS: atom_id res chain seq x y z
N MET A 1 -9.56 9.65 -3.17
CA MET A 1 -8.69 9.41 -4.34
C MET A 1 -8.65 7.95 -4.77
N ILE A 2 -8.44 7.01 -3.85
CA ILE A 2 -8.40 5.57 -4.18
C ILE A 2 -9.69 5.09 -4.87
N GLY A 3 -10.87 5.48 -4.37
CA GLY A 3 -12.15 5.17 -5.03
C GLY A 3 -12.22 5.67 -6.48
N LEU A 4 -11.79 6.92 -6.73
CA LEU A 4 -11.72 7.48 -8.08
C LEU A 4 -10.73 6.70 -8.96
N ALA A 5 -9.55 6.33 -8.44
CA ALA A 5 -8.59 5.52 -9.19
C ALA A 5 -9.19 4.18 -9.63
N ARG A 6 -9.93 3.51 -8.72
CA ARG A 6 -10.65 2.26 -9.03
C ARG A 6 -11.74 2.46 -10.08
N GLU A 7 -12.57 3.50 -9.95
CA GLU A 7 -13.60 3.84 -10.93
C GLU A 7 -13.01 4.04 -12.34
N MET A 8 -11.87 4.73 -12.44
CA MET A 8 -11.18 4.96 -13.73
C MET A 8 -10.60 3.68 -14.34
N ILE A 9 -10.07 2.78 -13.50
CA ILE A 9 -9.58 1.46 -13.92
C ILE A 9 -10.76 0.61 -14.41
N ASP A 10 -11.83 0.51 -13.60
CA ASP A 10 -13.04 -0.27 -13.90
C ASP A 10 -13.74 0.26 -15.18
N ALA A 11 -13.68 1.57 -15.44
CA ALA A 11 -14.20 2.20 -16.65
C ALA A 11 -13.32 1.98 -17.90
N GLY A 12 -12.17 1.31 -17.76
CA GLY A 12 -11.25 1.03 -18.87
C GLY A 12 -10.50 2.26 -19.39
N GLU A 13 -10.40 3.34 -18.61
CA GLU A 13 -9.71 4.57 -19.02
C GLU A 13 -8.21 4.34 -19.26
N LEU A 14 -7.62 3.36 -18.58
CA LEU A 14 -6.23 2.97 -18.77
C LEU A 14 -6.03 1.89 -19.85
N GLY A 15 -7.11 1.35 -20.43
CA GLY A 15 -7.03 0.17 -21.29
C GLY A 15 -6.67 -1.09 -20.49
N ASP A 16 -5.93 -2.00 -21.13
CA ASP A 16 -5.44 -3.22 -20.46
C ASP A 16 -4.32 -2.85 -19.49
N ILE A 17 -4.42 -3.28 -18.24
CA ILE A 17 -3.40 -3.00 -17.23
C ILE A 17 -2.15 -3.83 -17.52
N VAL A 18 -1.00 -3.14 -17.58
CA VAL A 18 0.29 -3.73 -17.92
C VAL A 18 1.17 -3.87 -16.68
N SER A 19 1.25 -2.82 -15.87
CA SER A 19 2.15 -2.79 -14.72
C SER A 19 1.62 -2.07 -13.49
N PHE A 20 2.07 -2.56 -12.34
CA PHE A 20 1.91 -1.95 -11.03
C PHE A 20 3.30 -1.68 -10.43
N GLN A 21 3.50 -0.50 -9.86
CA GLN A 21 4.64 -0.22 -9.01
C GLN A 21 4.12 0.35 -7.72
N GLY A 22 4.41 -0.30 -6.60
CA GLY A 22 3.92 0.11 -5.30
C GLY A 22 5.05 0.21 -4.29
N GLU A 23 4.97 1.21 -3.43
CA GLU A 23 5.87 1.37 -2.30
C GLU A 23 5.11 1.85 -1.07
N PHE A 24 5.43 1.30 0.10
CA PHE A 24 5.07 1.92 1.37
C PHE A 24 6.30 2.00 2.27
N SER A 25 6.88 3.19 2.35
CA SER A 25 8.08 3.44 3.13
C SER A 25 7.94 4.60 4.11
N GLU A 26 8.58 4.43 5.27
CA GLU A 26 8.76 5.45 6.30
C GLU A 26 10.21 5.38 6.82
N ASP A 27 10.56 6.24 7.78
CA ASP A 27 11.90 6.29 8.37
C ASP A 27 11.96 6.19 9.90
N PHE A 28 10.85 5.86 10.57
CA PHE A 28 10.79 5.87 12.03
C PHE A 28 11.68 4.81 12.71
N MET A 29 12.08 3.74 11.99
CA MET A 29 13.10 2.79 12.47
C MET A 29 14.48 3.01 11.85
N GLY A 30 14.68 4.08 11.06
CA GLY A 30 15.94 4.36 10.35
C GLY A 30 17.16 4.49 11.27
N ASN A 31 16.97 5.06 12.47
CA ASN A 31 18.05 5.25 13.45
C ASN A 31 18.32 3.97 14.27
N PRO A 32 19.51 3.34 14.17
CA PRO A 32 19.84 2.13 14.94
C PRO A 32 19.90 2.35 16.46
N SER A 33 20.14 3.58 16.91
CA SER A 33 20.23 3.91 18.34
C SER A 33 18.86 4.06 19.01
N SER A 34 17.77 4.06 18.26
CA SER A 34 16.42 4.07 18.83
C SER A 34 16.17 2.80 19.63
N PRO A 35 15.52 2.90 20.81
CA PRO A 35 15.35 1.76 21.70
C PRO A 35 14.48 0.67 21.08
N TRP A 36 14.75 -0.57 21.50
CA TRP A 36 13.96 -1.74 21.18
C TRP A 36 12.51 -1.55 21.67
N SER A 37 11.55 -2.01 20.86
CA SER A 37 10.12 -1.98 21.20
C SER A 37 9.43 -3.25 20.75
N TRP A 38 8.15 -3.42 21.11
CA TRP A 38 7.32 -4.56 20.70
C TRP A 38 7.33 -4.80 19.18
N ARG A 39 7.55 -3.76 18.35
CA ARG A 39 7.68 -3.87 16.89
C ARG A 39 8.84 -4.76 16.43
N CYS A 40 9.84 -4.96 17.29
CA CYS A 40 11.02 -5.78 16.99
C CYS A 40 10.84 -7.26 17.36
N GLU A 41 9.73 -7.61 18.02
CA GLU A 41 9.44 -8.95 18.52
C GLU A 41 8.55 -9.72 17.56
N ALA A 42 9.07 -10.80 16.98
CA ALA A 42 8.35 -11.61 15.99
C ALA A 42 7.02 -12.20 16.51
N ALA A 43 6.88 -12.40 17.83
CA ALA A 43 5.64 -12.87 18.45
C ALA A 43 4.52 -11.81 18.49
N HIS A 44 4.86 -10.53 18.30
CA HIS A 44 3.93 -9.41 18.40
C HIS A 44 3.88 -8.53 17.15
N ALA A 45 4.87 -8.64 16.26
CA ALA A 45 4.99 -7.84 15.05
C ALA A 45 5.51 -8.67 13.89
N GLY A 46 5.25 -8.22 12.67
CA GLY A 46 5.65 -8.90 11.44
C GLY A 46 6.56 -8.06 10.53
N GLY A 47 7.31 -7.11 11.10
CA GLY A 47 8.24 -6.26 10.37
C GLY A 47 7.56 -5.22 9.47
N ALA A 48 8.36 -4.60 8.60
CA ALA A 48 7.89 -3.62 7.63
C ALA A 48 6.86 -4.22 6.65
N LEU A 49 7.00 -5.51 6.30
CA LEU A 49 6.03 -6.20 5.44
C LEU A 49 4.63 -6.27 6.08
N ALA A 50 4.52 -6.61 7.36
CA ALA A 50 3.21 -6.70 8.01
C ALA A 50 2.64 -5.31 8.35
N ASP A 51 3.49 -4.40 8.83
CA ASP A 51 3.08 -3.06 9.28
C ASP A 51 2.71 -2.15 8.11
N LEU A 52 3.63 -1.95 7.17
CA LEU A 52 3.42 -1.06 6.01
C LEU A 52 2.95 -1.86 4.80
N GLY A 53 3.58 -3.00 4.54
CA GLY A 53 3.32 -3.80 3.35
C GLY A 53 1.87 -4.26 3.21
N SER A 54 1.21 -4.64 4.32
CA SER A 54 -0.20 -5.07 4.31
C SER A 54 -1.13 -4.03 3.68
N HIS A 55 -0.93 -2.73 3.95
CA HIS A 55 -1.71 -1.65 3.34
C HIS A 55 -1.51 -1.56 1.83
N LEU A 56 -0.27 -1.69 1.37
CA LEU A 56 0.05 -1.66 -0.06
C LEU A 56 -0.48 -2.91 -0.78
N LEU A 57 -0.40 -4.10 -0.16
CA LEU A 57 -0.98 -5.32 -0.68
C LEU A 57 -2.50 -5.23 -0.80
N ALA A 58 -3.17 -4.68 0.23
CA ALA A 58 -4.60 -4.40 0.19
C ALA A 58 -4.95 -3.44 -0.95
N MET A 59 -4.14 -2.40 -1.16
CA MET A 59 -4.35 -1.42 -2.24
C MET A 59 -4.16 -2.04 -3.63
N ALA A 60 -3.12 -2.85 -3.81
CA ALA A 60 -2.87 -3.58 -5.04
C ALA A 60 -4.04 -4.52 -5.39
N ARG A 61 -4.51 -5.31 -4.42
CA ARG A 61 -5.66 -6.21 -4.59
C ARG A 61 -6.95 -5.44 -4.90
N HIS A 62 -7.20 -4.36 -4.16
CA HIS A 62 -8.41 -3.55 -4.34
C HIS A 62 -8.50 -2.91 -5.73
N LEU A 63 -7.35 -2.47 -6.29
CA LEU A 63 -7.28 -1.78 -7.56
C LEU A 63 -7.15 -2.73 -8.77
N LEU A 64 -6.42 -3.85 -8.63
CA LEU A 64 -6.03 -4.69 -9.76
C LEU A 64 -6.52 -6.15 -9.66
N GLY A 65 -7.01 -6.58 -8.51
CA GLY A 65 -7.44 -7.95 -8.26
C GLY A 65 -6.33 -8.87 -7.76
N ASP A 66 -6.52 -10.18 -7.93
CA ASP A 66 -5.69 -11.20 -7.30
C ASP A 66 -4.26 -11.27 -7.84
N VAL A 67 -3.32 -11.55 -6.93
CA VAL A 67 -1.94 -11.93 -7.23
C VAL A 67 -1.84 -13.46 -7.22
N GLU A 68 -1.25 -14.04 -8.26
CA GLU A 68 -1.12 -15.49 -8.44
C GLU A 68 0.24 -16.02 -8.03
N ALA A 69 1.29 -15.21 -8.14
CA ALA A 69 2.63 -15.62 -7.73
C ALA A 69 3.51 -14.43 -7.38
N VAL A 70 4.48 -14.69 -6.49
CA VAL A 70 5.43 -13.69 -5.99
C VAL A 70 6.86 -14.24 -5.98
N CYS A 71 7.84 -13.36 -6.12
CA CYS A 71 9.25 -13.62 -5.87
C CYS A 71 9.80 -12.45 -5.05
N ALA A 72 10.45 -12.71 -3.93
CA ALA A 72 10.75 -11.66 -2.97
C ALA A 72 12.16 -11.77 -2.37
N ASP A 73 12.58 -10.68 -1.73
CA ASP A 73 13.75 -10.62 -0.86
C ASP A 73 13.43 -9.70 0.33
N SER A 74 13.88 -10.10 1.51
CA SER A 74 13.61 -9.41 2.78
C SER A 74 14.89 -9.32 3.60
N SER A 75 15.06 -8.20 4.31
CA SER A 75 16.27 -8.01 5.11
C SER A 75 16.00 -7.30 6.44
N THR A 76 16.71 -7.73 7.48
CA THR A 76 16.87 -7.01 8.74
C THR A 76 18.24 -6.34 8.71
N VAL A 77 18.25 -5.03 8.51
CA VAL A 77 19.49 -4.24 8.42
C VAL A 77 20.03 -3.98 9.82
N HIS A 78 19.16 -3.53 10.72
CA HIS A 78 19.50 -3.27 12.11
C HIS A 78 19.22 -4.51 12.95
N ARG A 79 20.21 -5.41 13.07
CA ARG A 79 20.01 -6.69 13.77
C ARG A 79 19.82 -6.59 15.27
N GLN A 80 20.21 -5.47 15.89
CA GLN A 80 20.08 -5.23 17.32
C GLN A 80 19.79 -3.76 17.62
N ARG A 81 19.13 -3.50 18.75
CA ARG A 81 18.85 -2.16 19.30
C ARG A 81 19.09 -2.10 20.81
N PRO A 82 19.35 -0.92 21.39
CA PRO A 82 19.39 -0.77 22.84
C PRO A 82 18.10 -1.25 23.50
N ALA A 83 18.18 -1.99 24.61
CA ALA A 83 17.01 -2.52 25.31
C ALA A 83 16.05 -1.41 25.78
N SER A 84 16.59 -0.24 26.08
CA SER A 84 15.88 0.98 26.46
C SER A 84 16.74 2.20 26.09
N ASN A 85 16.19 3.42 26.22
CA ASN A 85 16.89 4.64 25.83
C ASN A 85 18.20 4.82 26.63
N GLY A 86 19.34 4.89 25.92
CA GLY A 86 20.67 4.99 26.53
C GLY A 86 21.24 3.69 27.12
N SER A 87 20.54 2.56 26.98
CA SER A 87 21.04 1.26 27.43
C SER A 87 22.27 0.81 26.63
N GLN A 88 23.23 0.17 27.31
CA GLN A 88 24.33 -0.56 26.67
C GLN A 88 23.94 -2.01 26.35
N GLU A 89 22.89 -2.53 26.98
CA GLU A 89 22.33 -3.84 26.66
C GLU A 89 21.65 -3.76 25.30
N MET A 90 22.03 -4.66 24.39
CA MET A 90 21.48 -4.76 23.05
C MET A 90 20.54 -5.96 22.95
N ARG A 91 19.35 -5.74 22.38
CA ARG A 91 18.36 -6.79 22.09
C ARG A 91 18.28 -7.02 20.59
N SER A 92 18.16 -8.28 20.19
CA SER A 92 18.01 -8.68 18.79
C SER A 92 16.67 -8.26 18.20
N ILE A 93 16.68 -8.03 16.89
CA ILE A 93 15.48 -7.83 16.06
C ILE A 93 15.31 -9.09 15.21
N ALA A 94 14.10 -9.64 15.22
CA ALA A 94 13.77 -10.90 14.53
C ALA A 94 12.72 -10.72 13.43
N VAL A 95 12.54 -9.49 12.94
CA VAL A 95 11.58 -9.12 11.89
C VAL A 95 12.30 -8.37 10.76
N ASP A 96 11.69 -8.29 9.58
CA ASP A 96 12.24 -7.53 8.46
C ASP A 96 12.14 -6.01 8.70
N ASP A 97 13.19 -5.29 8.32
CA ASP A 97 13.17 -3.82 8.24
C ASP A 97 12.68 -3.36 6.86
N GLN A 98 12.85 -4.21 5.84
CA GLN A 98 12.43 -3.95 4.47
C GLN A 98 12.21 -5.25 3.69
N THR A 99 11.26 -5.19 2.78
CA THR A 99 10.90 -6.29 1.89
C THR A 99 10.60 -5.76 0.49
N HIS A 100 11.15 -6.43 -0.53
CA HIS A 100 10.90 -6.16 -1.95
C HIS A 100 10.33 -7.40 -2.62
N ALA A 101 9.37 -7.24 -3.52
CA ALA A 101 8.79 -8.35 -4.26
C ALA A 101 8.43 -8.00 -5.71
N LEU A 102 8.53 -9.00 -6.59
CA LEU A 102 7.90 -9.04 -7.89
C LEU A 102 6.56 -9.76 -7.77
N LEU A 103 5.53 -9.24 -8.43
CA LEU A 103 4.16 -9.77 -8.41
C LEU A 103 3.71 -10.18 -9.81
N ARG A 104 2.94 -11.27 -9.90
CA ARG A 104 2.18 -11.66 -11.09
C ARG A 104 0.70 -11.63 -10.76
N PHE A 105 -0.05 -10.73 -11.39
CA PHE A 105 -1.49 -10.62 -11.21
C PHE A 105 -2.24 -11.60 -12.14
N ALA A 106 -3.42 -12.05 -11.69
CA ALA A 106 -4.29 -12.95 -12.45
C ALA A 106 -4.78 -12.33 -13.78
N ASN A 107 -4.88 -11.00 -13.83
CA ASN A 107 -5.23 -10.27 -15.04
C ASN A 107 -4.07 -10.16 -16.06
N GLY A 108 -2.90 -10.75 -15.77
CA GLY A 108 -1.72 -10.74 -16.62
C GLY A 108 -0.71 -9.62 -16.31
N ALA A 109 -1.09 -8.61 -15.52
CA ALA A 109 -0.18 -7.51 -15.15
C ALA A 109 1.03 -7.99 -14.34
N ARG A 110 2.11 -7.21 -14.40
CA ARG A 110 3.34 -7.44 -13.61
C ARG A 110 3.55 -6.31 -12.61
N GLY A 111 3.90 -6.68 -11.38
CA GLY A 111 4.01 -5.73 -10.28
C GLY A 111 5.39 -5.69 -9.65
N THR A 112 5.77 -4.52 -9.13
CA THR A 112 6.79 -4.39 -8.09
C THR A 112 6.14 -3.90 -6.80
N PHE A 113 6.67 -4.40 -5.69
CA PHE A 113 6.25 -4.06 -4.33
C PHE A 113 7.49 -3.77 -3.49
N SER A 114 7.43 -2.73 -2.67
CA SER A 114 8.41 -2.50 -1.61
C SER A 114 7.75 -1.99 -0.33
N SER A 115 8.30 -2.40 0.80
CA SER A 115 7.97 -1.84 2.11
C SER A 115 9.27 -1.66 2.91
N SER A 116 9.42 -0.53 3.61
CA SER A 116 10.65 -0.24 4.35
C SER A 116 10.41 0.72 5.52
N TRP A 117 10.96 0.41 6.69
CA TRP A 117 11.03 1.36 7.81
C TRP A 117 12.28 2.25 7.80
N LEU A 118 13.15 2.10 6.79
CA LEU A 118 14.50 2.70 6.78
C LEU A 118 14.70 3.75 5.67
N LYS A 119 13.62 4.14 4.97
CA LYS A 119 13.73 5.05 3.83
C LYS A 119 13.73 6.50 4.29
N HIS A 120 14.88 6.93 4.80
CA HIS A 120 15.15 8.26 5.31
C HIS A 120 14.56 9.36 4.42
N GLY A 121 13.74 10.23 5.01
CA GLY A 121 13.07 11.33 4.33
C GLY A 121 11.56 11.11 4.14
N TYR A 122 11.11 9.86 4.00
CA TYR A 122 9.70 9.54 3.89
C TYR A 122 9.02 9.39 5.25
N LYS A 123 7.78 9.87 5.35
CA LYS A 123 7.01 9.95 6.59
C LYS A 123 5.73 9.13 6.55
N ASN A 124 5.13 8.97 5.37
CA ASN A 124 3.98 8.08 5.17
C ASN A 124 3.80 7.81 3.66
N HIS A 125 4.84 7.31 3.00
CA HIS A 125 4.90 7.21 1.55
C HIS A 125 4.25 5.94 1.04
N LEU A 126 2.95 5.77 1.29
CA LEU A 126 2.13 4.79 0.61
C LEU A 126 1.79 5.31 -0.78
N SER A 127 2.47 4.79 -1.79
CA SER A 127 2.40 5.26 -3.18
C SER A 127 2.20 4.12 -4.15
N PHE A 128 1.60 4.45 -5.29
CA PHE A 128 1.54 3.52 -6.42
C PHE A 128 1.57 4.27 -7.76
N GLU A 129 2.01 3.55 -8.78
CA GLU A 129 1.83 3.86 -10.19
C GLU A 129 1.22 2.64 -10.90
N ILE A 130 0.15 2.85 -11.66
CA ILE A 130 -0.53 1.82 -12.44
C ILE A 130 -0.55 2.27 -13.89
N SER A 131 0.09 1.51 -14.76
CA SER A 131 0.13 1.78 -16.20
C SER A 131 -0.68 0.75 -16.96
N GLY A 132 -1.50 1.23 -17.88
CA GLY A 132 -2.17 0.42 -18.89
C GLY A 132 -1.84 0.91 -20.30
N THR A 133 -2.45 0.27 -21.29
CA THR A 133 -2.18 0.56 -22.71
C THR A 133 -2.63 1.95 -23.18
N LYS A 134 -3.46 2.67 -22.40
CA LYS A 134 -4.01 3.99 -22.75
C LYS A 134 -3.68 5.10 -21.75
N GLY A 135 -2.97 4.79 -20.67
CA GLY A 135 -2.69 5.79 -19.64
C GLY A 135 -1.99 5.25 -18.40
N THR A 136 -1.71 6.16 -17.48
CA THR A 136 -1.06 5.86 -16.19
C THR A 136 -1.70 6.65 -15.06
N LEU A 137 -2.05 5.97 -13.96
CA LEU A 137 -2.41 6.60 -12.69
C LEU A 137 -1.22 6.60 -11.74
N ALA A 138 -1.05 7.68 -10.98
CA ALA A 138 -0.07 7.73 -9.91
C ALA A 138 -0.61 8.46 -8.67
N PHE A 139 -0.33 7.90 -7.49
CA PHE A 139 -0.79 8.38 -6.19
C PHE A 139 0.33 8.33 -5.17
N ASP A 140 0.30 9.26 -4.22
CA ASP A 140 1.20 9.30 -3.05
C ASP A 140 0.40 9.80 -1.84
N GLN A 141 0.39 9.02 -0.77
CA GLN A 141 -0.33 9.32 0.47
C GLN A 141 0.18 10.59 1.17
N GLU A 142 1.44 10.97 0.99
CA GLU A 142 1.95 12.26 1.47
C GLU A 142 1.30 13.45 0.75
N ARG A 143 0.64 13.19 -0.39
CA ARG A 143 -0.23 14.10 -1.14
C ARG A 143 -1.62 13.51 -1.32
N LEU A 144 -2.21 13.02 -0.22
CA LEU A 144 -3.52 12.34 -0.14
C LEU A 144 -4.64 12.88 -1.05
N ASN A 145 -4.71 14.20 -1.22
CA ASN A 145 -5.78 14.86 -1.99
C ASN A 145 -5.46 15.06 -3.48
N GLU A 146 -4.40 14.43 -3.98
CA GLU A 146 -3.98 14.48 -5.38
C GLU A 146 -4.02 13.06 -5.98
N LEU A 147 -4.57 12.94 -7.18
CA LEU A 147 -4.39 11.76 -8.05
C LEU A 147 -3.87 12.24 -9.39
N ARG A 148 -2.78 11.66 -9.87
CA ARG A 148 -2.23 11.99 -11.18
C ARG A 148 -2.73 11.00 -12.22
N ILE A 149 -3.16 11.49 -13.37
CA ILE A 149 -3.57 10.68 -14.53
C ILE A 149 -2.88 11.18 -15.79
N TYR A 150 -2.29 10.27 -16.55
CA TYR A 150 -1.91 10.47 -17.94
C TYR A 150 -2.85 9.68 -18.84
N ARG A 151 -3.28 10.28 -19.96
CA ARG A 151 -4.04 9.60 -21.01
C ARG A 151 -3.34 9.82 -22.36
N THR A 152 -3.16 8.76 -23.13
CA THR A 152 -2.54 8.83 -24.47
C THR A 152 -3.42 9.60 -25.46
N GLY A 153 -2.82 10.17 -26.51
CA GLY A 153 -3.56 10.70 -27.67
C GLY A 153 -3.66 12.22 -27.78
N ALA A 154 -2.93 12.98 -26.95
CA ALA A 154 -2.89 14.44 -27.01
C ALA A 154 -1.50 14.97 -27.42
N ALA A 155 -1.01 14.60 -28.60
CA ALA A 155 0.34 14.94 -29.07
C ALA A 155 0.68 16.44 -28.89
N GLY A 156 1.81 16.73 -28.25
CA GLY A 156 2.29 18.09 -27.98
C GLY A 156 1.58 18.81 -26.83
N ARG A 157 0.61 18.15 -26.18
CA ARG A 157 -0.13 18.62 -24.99
C ARG A 157 -0.34 17.50 -23.97
N ASP A 158 0.46 16.43 -24.07
CA ASP A 158 0.36 15.25 -23.24
C ASP A 158 1.27 15.35 -22.02
N GLY A 159 0.86 14.71 -20.93
CA GLY A 159 1.52 14.76 -19.63
C GLY A 159 0.55 14.46 -18.50
N PHE A 160 1.09 14.22 -17.30
CA PHE A 160 0.25 13.96 -16.13
C PHE A 160 -0.61 15.19 -15.81
N GLN A 161 -1.91 14.95 -15.73
CA GLN A 161 -2.87 15.86 -15.13
C GLN A 161 -2.98 15.54 -13.64
N ARG A 162 -3.01 16.57 -12.81
CA ARG A 162 -3.27 16.42 -11.37
C ARG A 162 -4.73 16.70 -11.08
N LEU A 163 -5.43 15.67 -10.63
CA LEU A 163 -6.81 15.75 -10.14
C LEU A 163 -6.77 16.05 -8.65
N LEU A 164 -7.51 17.09 -8.23
CA LEU A 164 -7.65 17.47 -6.83
C LEU A 164 -8.93 16.88 -6.23
N ALA A 165 -8.90 16.61 -4.94
CA ALA A 165 -10.07 16.15 -4.18
C ALA A 165 -11.15 17.24 -4.14
N GLY A 166 -12.41 16.80 -4.06
CA GLY A 166 -13.58 17.65 -4.15
C GLY A 166 -14.89 16.90 -3.94
N PRO A 167 -16.00 17.63 -3.82
CA PRO A 167 -17.30 17.10 -3.43
C PRO A 167 -17.91 16.10 -4.42
N ALA A 168 -17.37 16.02 -5.64
CA ALA A 168 -17.76 15.03 -6.63
C ALA A 168 -17.26 13.61 -6.29
N GLN A 169 -16.20 13.47 -5.48
CA GLN A 169 -15.76 12.14 -5.02
C GLN A 169 -16.56 11.70 -3.78
N PRO A 170 -16.86 10.38 -3.66
CA PRO A 170 -17.61 9.84 -2.52
C PRO A 170 -17.03 10.24 -1.16
N GLY A 171 -17.92 10.64 -0.24
CA GLY A 171 -17.57 10.99 1.13
C GLY A 171 -17.01 12.40 1.35
N TYR A 172 -16.40 13.03 0.33
CA TYR A 172 -15.76 14.35 0.50
C TYR A 172 -16.75 15.44 0.91
N ALA A 173 -17.93 15.46 0.28
CA ALA A 173 -18.95 16.50 0.52
C ALA A 173 -19.47 16.53 1.96
N ALA A 174 -19.23 15.49 2.76
CA ALA A 174 -19.55 15.48 4.20
C ALA A 174 -18.65 16.42 5.02
N PHE A 175 -17.46 16.76 4.50
CA PHE A 175 -16.48 17.60 5.20
C PHE A 175 -16.34 18.98 4.57
N CYS A 176 -16.37 19.07 3.23
CA CYS A 176 -16.20 20.33 2.53
C CYS A 176 -17.01 20.39 1.22
N PRO A 177 -17.74 21.48 0.95
CA PRO A 177 -18.48 21.65 -0.31
C PRO A 177 -17.61 22.15 -1.47
N ALA A 178 -16.35 22.54 -1.23
CA ALA A 178 -15.47 23.12 -2.24
C ALA A 178 -14.28 22.19 -2.56
N PRO A 179 -13.89 22.02 -3.83
CA PRO A 179 -12.72 21.25 -4.19
C PRO A 179 -11.41 21.90 -3.71
N GLY A 180 -10.35 21.11 -3.57
CA GLY A 180 -9.00 21.54 -3.20
C GLY A 180 -8.78 21.80 -1.71
N HIS A 181 -9.82 21.75 -0.89
CA HIS A 181 -9.70 21.84 0.56
C HIS A 181 -9.31 20.48 1.11
N GLN A 182 -8.16 20.42 1.77
CA GLN A 182 -7.49 19.16 2.05
C GLN A 182 -8.26 18.35 3.11
N LEU A 183 -8.53 17.08 2.81
CA LEU A 183 -8.84 16.08 3.85
C LEU A 183 -7.54 15.55 4.43
N GLY A 184 -7.56 15.18 5.72
CA GLY A 184 -6.45 14.55 6.40
C GLY A 184 -6.68 13.08 6.70
N TYR A 185 -5.76 12.49 7.46
CA TYR A 185 -5.81 11.10 7.88
C TYR A 185 -7.07 10.79 8.72
N ASN A 186 -7.47 11.72 9.59
CA ASN A 186 -8.60 11.52 10.51
C ASN A 186 -9.94 11.45 9.76
N GLU A 187 -10.10 12.22 8.69
CA GLU A 187 -11.30 12.15 7.83
C GLU A 187 -11.41 10.78 7.15
N LEU A 188 -10.29 10.13 6.79
CA LEU A 188 -10.32 8.75 6.26
C LEU A 188 -10.91 7.77 7.28
N LYS A 189 -10.54 7.93 8.57
CA LYS A 189 -11.10 7.09 9.65
C LYS A 189 -12.57 7.38 9.91
N ALA A 190 -13.00 8.64 9.83
CA ALA A 190 -14.42 9.00 9.91
C ALA A 190 -15.25 8.35 8.78
N LEU A 191 -14.71 8.35 7.55
CA LEU A 191 -15.33 7.67 6.41
C LEU A 191 -15.39 6.14 6.59
N GLU A 192 -14.33 5.54 7.12
CA GLU A 192 -14.29 4.10 7.42
C GLU A 192 -15.34 3.69 8.46
N VAL A 193 -15.47 4.45 9.55
CA VAL A 193 -16.50 4.22 10.58
C VAL A 193 -17.90 4.40 10.00
N GLN A 194 -18.12 5.43 9.17
CA GLN A 194 -19.39 5.62 8.48
C GLN A 194 -19.74 4.42 7.59
N ALA A 195 -18.77 3.93 6.80
CA ALA A 195 -18.98 2.79 5.92
C ALA A 195 -19.35 1.52 6.71
N LEU A 196 -18.69 1.27 7.85
CA LEU A 196 -19.02 0.17 8.75
C LEU A 196 -20.45 0.27 9.29
N ILE A 197 -20.85 1.45 9.80
CA ILE A 197 -22.20 1.67 10.32
C ILE A 197 -23.25 1.43 9.22
N LEU A 198 -23.02 1.94 8.01
CA LEU A 198 -23.91 1.71 6.87
C LEU A 198 -24.04 0.22 6.57
N ALA A 199 -22.93 -0.51 6.50
CA ALA A 199 -22.91 -1.95 6.21
C ALA A 199 -23.70 -2.75 7.28
N VAL A 200 -23.52 -2.44 8.57
CA VAL A 200 -24.27 -3.06 9.68
C VAL A 200 -25.77 -2.78 9.57
N CYS A 201 -26.14 -1.60 9.10
CA CYS A 201 -27.53 -1.24 8.82
C CYS A 201 -28.08 -1.84 7.50
N GLY A 202 -27.32 -2.69 6.80
CA GLY A 202 -27.72 -3.27 5.51
C GLY A 202 -27.73 -2.27 4.35
N LYS A 203 -26.97 -1.18 4.46
CA LYS A 203 -26.83 -0.13 3.45
C LYS A 203 -25.40 -0.09 2.90
N GLY A 204 -25.24 0.21 1.61
CA GLY A 204 -23.93 0.37 0.98
C GLY A 204 -23.19 -0.96 0.74
N SER A 205 -21.89 -0.86 0.44
CA SER A 205 -21.01 -2.02 0.25
C SER A 205 -20.57 -2.58 1.61
N ARG A 206 -20.31 -3.90 1.67
CA ARG A 206 -19.77 -4.55 2.87
C ARG A 206 -18.33 -4.12 3.18
N GLY A 207 -17.62 -3.52 2.22
CA GLY A 207 -16.21 -3.15 2.38
C GLY A 207 -15.32 -4.38 2.51
N PRO A 208 -14.03 -4.20 2.87
CA PRO A 208 -13.16 -5.32 3.23
C PRO A 208 -13.65 -5.95 4.54
N ASP A 209 -13.73 -7.28 4.53
CA ASP A 209 -14.06 -8.09 5.71
C ASP A 209 -12.88 -8.99 6.10
N PHE A 210 -13.13 -9.97 6.97
CA PHE A 210 -12.08 -10.89 7.43
C PHE A 210 -11.61 -11.86 6.34
N GLU A 211 -12.42 -12.12 5.31
CA GLU A 211 -11.97 -12.90 4.16
C GLU A 211 -10.94 -12.09 3.37
N GLU A 212 -11.22 -10.81 3.09
CA GLU A 212 -10.23 -9.95 2.41
C GLU A 212 -8.95 -9.79 3.25
N ALA A 213 -9.08 -9.64 4.58
CA ALA A 213 -7.92 -9.60 5.47
C ALA A 213 -7.10 -10.90 5.41
N TRP A 214 -7.75 -12.06 5.37
CA TRP A 214 -7.07 -13.35 5.23
C TRP A 214 -6.34 -13.46 3.88
N GLN A 215 -6.93 -12.97 2.79
CA GLN A 215 -6.27 -12.96 1.48
C GLN A 215 -5.00 -12.09 1.46
N ILE A 216 -5.03 -10.93 2.14
CA ILE A 216 -3.87 -10.06 2.31
C ILE A 216 -2.77 -10.78 3.10
N GLU A 217 -3.12 -11.45 4.20
CA GLU A 217 -2.15 -12.22 4.99
C GLU A 217 -1.63 -13.46 4.25
N ARG A 218 -2.45 -14.12 3.42
CA ARG A 218 -1.99 -15.20 2.53
C ARG A 218 -0.93 -14.68 1.56
N LEU A 219 -1.12 -13.49 1.01
CA LEU A 219 -0.15 -12.83 0.14
C LEU A 219 1.14 -12.42 0.87
N ALA A 220 1.04 -11.85 2.07
CA ALA A 220 2.21 -11.55 2.89
C ALA A 220 2.98 -12.82 3.27
N THR A 221 2.27 -13.93 3.54
CA THR A 221 2.87 -15.23 3.81
C THR A 221 3.61 -15.79 2.59
N ALA A 222 3.02 -15.69 1.40
CA ALA A 222 3.67 -16.05 0.15
C ALA A 222 4.97 -15.26 -0.08
N ILE A 223 4.96 -13.96 0.20
CA ILE A 223 6.14 -13.09 0.09
C ILE A 223 7.23 -13.52 1.07
N ARG A 224 6.88 -13.79 2.33
CA ARG A 224 7.84 -14.31 3.33
C ARG A 224 8.46 -15.64 2.89
N LEU A 225 7.64 -16.55 2.38
CA LEU A 225 8.12 -17.85 1.87
C LEU A 225 9.04 -17.67 0.65
N ALA A 226 8.65 -16.82 -0.29
CA ALA A 226 9.43 -16.54 -1.49
C ALA A 226 10.81 -15.93 -1.16
N ALA A 227 10.87 -15.03 -0.16
CA ALA A 227 12.13 -14.46 0.33
C ALA A 227 13.01 -15.52 1.00
N ALA A 228 12.43 -16.39 1.82
CA ALA A 228 13.17 -17.45 2.51
C ALA A 228 13.73 -18.51 1.54
N GLU A 229 12.94 -18.88 0.52
CA GLU A 229 13.31 -19.93 -0.44
C GLU A 229 13.99 -19.41 -1.70
N GLN A 230 14.08 -18.08 -1.87
CA GLN A 230 14.71 -17.40 -3.01
C GLN A 230 14.18 -17.88 -4.38
N ARG A 231 12.86 -18.05 -4.48
CA ARG A 231 12.18 -18.51 -5.71
C ARG A 231 10.81 -17.87 -5.89
N TRP A 232 10.21 -18.12 -7.05
CA TRP A 232 8.78 -17.86 -7.25
C TRP A 232 7.93 -18.82 -6.40
N VAL A 233 6.93 -18.27 -5.72
CA VAL A 233 5.91 -19.00 -4.94
C VAL A 233 4.55 -18.67 -5.52
N ALA A 234 3.77 -19.69 -5.87
CA ALA A 234 2.39 -19.52 -6.30
C ALA A 234 1.48 -19.39 -5.08
N LEU A 235 0.43 -18.58 -5.19
CA LEU A 235 -0.56 -18.41 -4.12
C LEU A 235 -1.43 -19.65 -3.90
N SER A 236 -1.40 -20.61 -4.82
CA SER A 236 -2.00 -21.94 -4.65
C SER A 236 -1.21 -22.86 -3.72
N ASP A 237 0.05 -22.51 -3.40
CA ASP A 237 0.95 -23.31 -2.57
C ASP A 237 0.93 -22.87 -1.08
N ILE A 238 0.12 -21.86 -0.75
CA ILE A 238 -0.03 -21.27 0.59
C ILE A 238 -1.38 -21.64 1.17
#